data_AF-A0A940X8V6-F1
#
_entry.id   AF-A0A940X8V6-F1
#
_cell.length_a   1.000
_cell.length_b   1.000
_cell.length_c   1.000
_cell.angle_alpha   90.00
_cell.angle_beta   90.00
_cell.angle_gamma   90.00
#
_symmetry.space_group_name_H-M   'P 1'
#
loop_
_entity.id
_entity.type
_entity.pdbx_description
1 polymer ?
#
loop_
_entity_poly.entity_id
_entity_poly.type
_entity_poly.pdbx_seq_one_letter_code
_entity_poly.pdbx_strand_id
1 'polypeptide(L)'
;MKKQGLHNPAIMAVASSPQGQKAIGNALDNANSTVNATASIVKGVLKTGFFLGVGYFVYKKVFNGFSKLSEDRREKPSNISSGMAKNKAEAIFSAMYGLGNGFKSVKQNLIGVNHNGFIRIYNEFGQRKGINPLSKKMTMIEWFSDQFNPSELMELRFLIPHFF
;
A
#
# COMPACT_ATOMS: atom_id res chain seq x y z
N MET A 1 -15.31 48.70 28.17
CA MET A 1 -15.34 48.16 26.79
C MET A 1 -16.79 48.08 26.33
N LYS A 2 -17.21 48.95 25.39
CA LYS A 2 -18.57 49.01 24.83
C LYS A 2 -18.66 48.03 23.66
N LYS A 3 -19.65 47.13 23.69
CA LYS A 3 -19.97 46.23 22.56
C LYS A 3 -20.75 47.02 21.51
N GLN A 4 -20.13 47.29 20.36
CA GLN A 4 -20.82 47.70 19.15
C GLN A 4 -21.26 46.46 18.38
N GLY A 5 -22.52 46.42 17.96
CA GLY A 5 -22.99 45.43 17.00
C GLY A 5 -24.51 45.34 16.90
N LEU A 6 -25.02 45.79 15.76
CA LEU A 6 -26.26 45.33 15.11
C LEU A 6 -27.64 45.87 15.53
N HIS A 7 -27.75 47.07 16.08
CA HIS A 7 -29.06 47.77 16.13
C HIS A 7 -29.03 49.05 15.32
N ASN A 8 -29.01 48.92 13.98
CA ASN A 8 -29.36 50.04 13.10
C ASN A 8 -30.64 49.68 12.32
N PRO A 9 -31.81 50.27 12.68
CA PRO A 9 -33.12 49.90 12.13
C PRO A 9 -33.28 50.21 10.64
N ALA A 10 -32.37 50.96 10.04
CA ALA A 10 -32.37 51.27 8.61
C ALA A 10 -32.12 50.04 7.72
N ILE A 11 -31.32 49.06 8.18
CA ILE A 11 -31.01 47.85 7.39
C ILE A 11 -32.23 46.91 7.32
N MET A 12 -33.03 46.85 8.39
CA MET A 12 -34.23 46.02 8.46
C MET A 12 -35.35 46.53 7.56
N ALA A 13 -35.47 47.84 7.39
CA ALA A 13 -36.49 48.47 6.54
C ALA A 13 -36.25 48.23 5.03
N VAL A 14 -34.98 48.20 4.60
CA VAL A 14 -34.64 47.96 3.17
C VAL A 14 -34.90 46.50 2.78
N ALA A 15 -34.60 45.54 3.67
CA ALA A 15 -34.83 44.11 3.46
C ALA A 15 -36.33 43.72 3.45
N SER A 16 -37.20 44.54 4.06
CA SER A 16 -38.65 44.30 4.12
C SER A 16 -39.44 45.09 3.07
N SER A 17 -38.77 45.90 2.24
CA SER A 17 -39.40 46.60 1.12
C SER A 17 -39.66 45.67 -0.08
N PRO A 18 -40.75 45.89 -0.86
CA PRO A 18 -41.03 45.09 -2.06
C PRO A 18 -39.90 45.11 -3.10
N GLN A 19 -39.17 46.22 -3.21
CA GLN A 19 -38.01 46.36 -4.08
C GLN A 19 -36.79 45.59 -3.56
N GLY A 20 -36.56 45.59 -2.24
CA GLY A 20 -35.50 44.79 -1.59
C GLY A 20 -35.73 43.29 -1.72
N GLN A 21 -36.98 42.83 -1.55
CA GLN A 21 -37.33 41.42 -1.73
C GLN A 21 -37.24 40.97 -3.20
N LYS A 22 -37.57 41.84 -4.17
CA LYS A 22 -37.39 41.55 -5.61
C LYS A 22 -35.92 41.46 -6.03
N ALA A 23 -35.05 42.29 -5.48
CA ALA A 23 -33.61 42.20 -5.73
C ALA A 23 -32.99 40.92 -5.14
N ILE A 24 -33.48 40.47 -3.98
CA ILE A 24 -33.08 39.19 -3.37
C ILE A 24 -33.63 38.00 -4.18
N GLY A 25 -34.87 38.08 -4.68
CA GLY A 25 -35.45 37.05 -5.55
C GLY A 25 -34.69 36.87 -6.86
N ASN A 26 -34.34 37.96 -7.55
CA ASN A 26 -33.59 37.88 -8.81
C ASN A 26 -32.14 37.39 -8.65
N ALA A 27 -31.52 37.60 -7.49
CA ALA A 27 -30.21 37.03 -7.16
C ALA A 27 -30.29 35.53 -6.82
N LEU A 28 -31.41 35.08 -6.25
CA LEU A 28 -31.65 33.68 -5.90
C LEU A 28 -32.01 32.83 -7.13
N ASP A 29 -32.75 33.39 -8.08
CA ASP A 29 -33.17 32.68 -9.29
C ASP A 29 -32.02 32.50 -10.30
N ASN A 30 -31.09 33.46 -10.39
CA ASN A 30 -29.90 33.33 -11.25
C ASN A 30 -28.78 32.46 -10.66
N ALA A 31 -28.77 32.21 -9.35
CA ALA A 31 -27.83 31.29 -8.72
C ALA A 31 -28.22 29.80 -8.94
N ASN A 32 -29.50 29.51 -9.20
CA ASN A 32 -30.02 28.14 -9.29
C ASN A 32 -29.88 27.48 -10.67
N SER A 33 -29.62 28.24 -11.74
CA SER A 33 -29.50 27.68 -13.09
C SER A 33 -28.05 27.33 -13.51
N THR A 34 -27.03 27.80 -12.78
CA THR A 34 -25.61 27.58 -13.18
C THR A 34 -24.76 26.83 -12.14
N VAL A 35 -25.24 26.63 -10.90
CA VAL A 35 -24.43 26.00 -9.82
C VAL A 35 -24.81 24.54 -9.53
N ASN A 36 -25.95 24.06 -10.02
CA ASN A 36 -26.47 22.73 -9.67
C ASN A 36 -25.75 21.53 -10.30
N ALA A 37 -24.83 21.73 -11.25
CA ALA A 37 -24.04 20.63 -11.81
C ALA A 37 -22.63 20.49 -11.19
N THR A 38 -22.08 21.52 -10.52
CA THR A 38 -20.64 21.56 -10.21
C THR A 38 -20.34 21.46 -8.70
N ALA A 39 -21.20 22.00 -7.82
CA ALA A 39 -20.91 22.04 -6.38
C ALA A 39 -21.12 20.70 -5.65
N SER A 40 -22.06 19.85 -6.10
CA SER A 40 -22.31 18.52 -5.52
C SER A 40 -21.24 17.50 -5.90
N ILE A 41 -20.63 17.65 -7.07
CA ILE A 41 -19.56 16.77 -7.54
C ILE A 41 -18.30 16.99 -6.68
N VAL A 42 -17.95 18.23 -6.35
CA VAL A 42 -16.69 18.51 -5.63
C VAL A 42 -16.73 18.03 -4.17
N LYS A 43 -17.82 18.21 -3.41
CA LYS A 43 -17.90 17.72 -2.01
C LYS A 43 -18.06 16.20 -1.92
N GLY A 44 -18.77 15.57 -2.86
CA GLY A 44 -18.89 14.11 -2.94
C GLY A 44 -17.60 13.44 -3.40
N VAL A 45 -16.94 13.98 -4.42
CA VAL A 45 -15.70 13.43 -4.99
C VAL A 45 -14.49 13.66 -4.07
N LEU A 46 -14.41 14.76 -3.31
CA LEU A 46 -13.31 14.92 -2.34
C LEU A 46 -13.42 13.98 -1.14
N LYS A 47 -14.62 13.75 -0.58
CA LYS A 47 -14.79 12.77 0.51
C LYS A 47 -14.63 11.34 0.00
N THR A 48 -15.30 10.98 -1.08
CA THR A 48 -15.20 9.64 -1.68
C THR A 48 -13.81 9.39 -2.25
N GLY A 49 -13.13 10.39 -2.82
CA GLY A 49 -11.74 10.31 -3.27
C GLY A 49 -10.71 10.27 -2.14
N PHE A 50 -10.98 10.88 -0.98
CA PHE A 50 -10.14 10.74 0.22
C PHE A 50 -10.34 9.37 0.88
N PHE A 51 -11.57 8.85 0.98
CA PHE A 51 -11.82 7.50 1.48
C PHE A 51 -11.44 6.39 0.49
N LEU A 52 -11.54 6.61 -0.82
CA LEU A 52 -11.00 5.71 -1.85
C LEU A 52 -9.49 5.84 -1.94
N GLY A 53 -8.89 7.02 -1.74
CA GLY A 53 -7.44 7.22 -1.77
C GLY A 53 -6.76 6.62 -0.53
N VAL A 54 -7.29 6.88 0.66
CA VAL A 54 -6.86 6.26 1.91
C VAL A 54 -7.24 4.78 1.94
N GLY A 55 -8.43 4.41 1.47
CA GLY A 55 -8.89 3.03 1.34
C GLY A 55 -8.07 2.23 0.35
N TYR A 56 -7.71 2.77 -0.81
CA TYR A 56 -6.80 2.17 -1.79
C TYR A 56 -5.35 2.16 -1.30
N PHE A 57 -4.91 3.17 -0.54
CA PHE A 57 -3.58 3.19 0.06
C PHE A 57 -3.46 2.15 1.19
N VAL A 58 -4.46 2.05 2.06
CA VAL A 58 -4.57 1.01 3.10
C VAL A 58 -4.78 -0.35 2.45
N TYR A 59 -5.60 -0.47 1.41
CA TYR A 59 -5.78 -1.71 0.65
C TYR A 59 -4.49 -2.12 -0.04
N LYS A 60 -3.75 -1.24 -0.72
CA LYS A 60 -2.39 -1.54 -1.20
C LYS A 60 -1.44 -1.88 -0.05
N LYS A 61 -1.52 -1.19 1.08
CA LYS A 61 -0.60 -1.41 2.20
C LYS A 61 -0.89 -2.72 2.95
N VAL A 62 -2.14 -3.17 2.94
CA VAL A 62 -2.65 -4.38 3.61
C VAL A 62 -2.65 -5.58 2.65
N PHE A 63 -3.08 -5.41 1.40
CA PHE A 63 -3.18 -6.45 0.37
C PHE A 63 -1.99 -6.49 -0.61
N ASN A 64 -1.18 -5.43 -0.78
CA ASN A 64 0.20 -5.56 -1.31
C ASN A 64 1.24 -5.61 -0.17
N GLY A 65 0.82 -5.77 1.08
CA GLY A 65 1.72 -5.97 2.20
C GLY A 65 2.27 -7.39 2.18
N PHE A 66 3.56 -7.55 2.44
CA PHE A 66 4.18 -8.85 2.64
C PHE A 66 3.39 -9.68 3.67
N SER A 67 2.84 -10.81 3.23
CA SER A 67 2.15 -11.74 4.13
C SER A 67 3.17 -12.72 4.70
N LYS A 68 3.41 -12.61 6.01
CA LYS A 68 4.24 -13.57 6.75
C LYS A 68 3.57 -14.94 6.74
N LEU A 69 4.35 -15.98 6.53
CA LEU A 69 3.92 -17.37 6.63
C LEU A 69 4.08 -17.84 8.08
N SER A 70 3.11 -18.60 8.56
CA SER A 70 3.22 -19.25 9.88
C SER A 70 4.00 -20.55 9.72
N GLU A 71 4.89 -20.86 10.68
CA GLU A 71 5.57 -22.15 10.74
C GLU A 71 4.53 -23.30 10.81
N ASP A 72 4.77 -24.37 10.05
CA ASP A 72 3.92 -25.56 10.08
C ASP A 72 4.23 -26.36 11.36
N ARG A 73 3.22 -26.55 12.20
CA ARG A 73 3.31 -27.28 13.46
C ARG A 73 3.48 -28.79 13.28
N ARG A 74 3.19 -29.31 12.08
CA ARG A 74 3.37 -30.72 11.71
C ARG A 74 4.81 -31.03 11.29
N GLU A 75 5.55 -30.00 10.91
CA GLU A 75 6.95 -30.10 10.49
C GLU A 75 7.91 -29.91 11.67
N LYS A 76 9.16 -30.33 11.50
CA LYS A 76 10.21 -30.09 12.50
C LYS A 76 10.35 -28.58 12.77
N PRO A 77 10.55 -28.15 14.02
CA PRO A 77 10.81 -26.73 14.33
C PRO A 77 11.97 -26.19 13.51
N SER A 78 11.95 -24.89 13.20
CA SER A 78 13.04 -24.25 12.45
C SER A 78 14.41 -24.58 13.06
N ASN A 79 15.30 -25.12 12.23
CA ASN A 79 16.67 -25.43 12.65
C ASN A 79 17.60 -24.20 12.66
N ILE A 80 17.08 -23.02 12.33
CA ILE A 80 17.79 -21.75 12.39
C ILE A 80 17.09 -20.75 13.32
N SER A 81 17.87 -19.90 13.98
CA SER A 81 17.37 -18.77 14.77
C SER A 81 16.91 -17.62 13.87
N SER A 82 16.10 -16.70 14.39
CA SER A 82 15.65 -15.53 13.64
C SER A 82 16.80 -14.64 13.18
N GLY A 83 17.87 -14.49 13.99
CA GLY A 83 19.07 -13.76 13.59
C GLY A 83 19.80 -14.41 12.40
N MET A 84 19.92 -15.74 12.40
CA MET A 84 20.48 -16.47 11.25
C MET A 84 19.58 -16.37 10.02
N ALA A 85 18.26 -16.44 10.21
CA ALA A 85 17.30 -16.30 9.11
C ALA A 85 17.41 -14.92 8.45
N LYS A 86 17.54 -13.86 9.24
CA LYS A 86 17.78 -12.49 8.75
C LYS A 86 19.08 -12.38 7.96
N ASN A 87 20.19 -12.91 8.50
CA ASN A 87 21.48 -12.88 7.81
C ASN A 87 21.42 -13.64 6.47
N LYS A 88 20.79 -14.82 6.45
CA LYS A 88 20.58 -15.60 5.22
C LYS A 88 19.68 -14.85 4.23
N ALA A 89 18.62 -14.20 4.68
CA ALA A 89 17.72 -13.42 3.83
C ALA A 89 18.44 -12.26 3.14
N GLU A 90 19.26 -11.50 3.87
CA GLU A 90 20.07 -10.42 3.29
C GLU A 90 21.14 -10.96 2.33
N ALA A 91 21.78 -12.08 2.65
CA ALA A 91 22.75 -12.72 1.76
C ALA A 91 22.09 -13.21 0.45
N ILE A 92 20.90 -13.81 0.54
CA ILE A 92 20.11 -14.26 -0.62
C ILE A 92 19.72 -13.07 -1.48
N PHE A 93 19.19 -12.00 -0.88
CA PHE A 93 18.85 -10.78 -1.62
C PHE A 93 20.08 -10.18 -2.31
N SER A 94 21.18 -10.01 -1.58
CA SER A 94 22.42 -9.43 -2.11
C SER A 94 23.00 -10.27 -3.25
N ALA A 95 22.89 -11.60 -3.17
CA ALA A 95 23.33 -12.50 -4.24
C ALA A 95 22.52 -12.30 -5.53
N MET A 96 21.20 -12.16 -5.42
CA MET A 96 20.32 -11.94 -6.57
C MET A 96 20.35 -10.52 -7.12
N TYR A 97 20.68 -9.54 -6.28
CA TYR A 97 20.79 -8.13 -6.69
C TYR A 97 22.13 -7.80 -7.36
N GLY A 98 23.16 -8.62 -7.13
CA GLY A 98 24.51 -8.44 -7.68
C GLY A 98 24.62 -8.72 -9.18
N LEU A 99 25.84 -8.71 -9.70
CA LEU A 99 26.11 -9.06 -11.11
C LEU A 99 25.91 -10.58 -11.32
N GLY A 100 25.02 -10.94 -12.25
CA GLY A 100 24.56 -12.32 -12.47
C GLY A 100 23.22 -12.60 -11.79
N ASN A 101 22.81 -13.87 -11.70
CA ASN A 101 21.57 -14.25 -10.98
C ASN A 101 21.81 -14.68 -9.52
N GLY A 102 23.06 -14.99 -9.13
CA GLY A 102 23.41 -15.38 -7.77
C GLY A 102 22.96 -16.80 -7.36
N PHE A 103 22.55 -17.65 -8.31
CA PHE A 103 21.92 -18.94 -8.03
C PHE A 103 22.72 -19.83 -7.06
N LYS A 104 24.02 -20.01 -7.33
CA LYS A 104 24.91 -20.82 -6.49
C LYS A 104 24.97 -20.34 -5.04
N SER A 105 25.01 -19.02 -4.85
CA SER A 105 25.04 -18.40 -3.52
C SER A 105 23.70 -18.55 -2.80
N VAL A 106 22.58 -18.41 -3.52
CA VAL A 106 21.24 -18.67 -2.97
C VAL A 106 21.13 -20.13 -2.53
N LYS A 107 21.50 -21.07 -3.40
CA LYS A 107 21.52 -22.50 -3.10
C LYS A 107 22.33 -22.80 -1.84
N GLN A 108 23.55 -22.28 -1.74
CA GLN A 108 24.42 -22.47 -0.58
C GLN A 108 23.80 -21.96 0.73
N ASN A 109 23.05 -20.86 0.67
CA ASN A 109 22.37 -20.31 1.86
C ASN A 109 21.16 -21.13 2.30
N LEU A 110 20.56 -21.89 1.39
CA LEU A 110 19.37 -22.72 1.63
C LEU A 110 19.71 -24.19 1.96
N ILE A 111 20.93 -24.66 1.63
CA ILE A 111 21.38 -26.01 1.98
C ILE A 111 21.27 -26.25 3.49
N GLY A 112 20.67 -27.39 3.85
CA GLY A 112 20.49 -27.82 5.23
C GLY A 112 19.45 -27.03 6.01
N VAL A 113 18.76 -26.07 5.41
CA VAL A 113 17.62 -25.37 6.03
C VAL A 113 16.38 -26.26 5.91
N ASN A 114 15.68 -26.51 7.03
CA ASN A 114 14.44 -27.28 6.99
C ASN A 114 13.23 -26.41 6.63
N HIS A 115 12.05 -27.02 6.46
CA HIS A 115 10.82 -26.32 6.03
C HIS A 115 10.51 -25.06 6.86
N ASN A 116 10.46 -25.19 8.19
CA ASN A 116 10.19 -24.06 9.07
C ASN A 116 11.34 -23.03 9.11
N GLY A 117 12.58 -23.47 8.91
CA GLY A 117 13.71 -22.57 8.71
C GLY A 117 13.58 -21.74 7.43
N PHE A 118 13.09 -22.34 6.36
CA PHE A 118 12.82 -21.62 5.12
C PHE A 118 11.71 -20.57 5.32
N ILE A 119 10.62 -20.93 6.02
CA ILE A 119 9.56 -19.98 6.39
C ILE A 119 10.14 -18.77 7.12
N ARG A 120 11.06 -18.98 8.07
CA ARG A 120 11.73 -17.87 8.76
C ARG A 120 12.53 -16.99 7.81
N ILE A 121 13.34 -17.59 6.93
CA ILE A 121 14.12 -16.82 5.93
C ILE A 121 13.18 -16.02 5.04
N TYR A 122 12.11 -16.63 4.53
CA TYR A 122 11.09 -15.97 3.73
C TYR A 122 10.48 -14.78 4.48
N ASN A 123 10.12 -14.97 5.75
CA ASN A 123 9.54 -13.94 6.60
C ASN A 123 10.49 -12.77 6.88
N GLU A 124 11.78 -13.05 7.10
CA GLU A 124 12.81 -12.03 7.30
C GLU A 124 13.20 -11.33 5.99
N PHE A 125 13.12 -12.03 4.85
CA PHE A 125 13.34 -11.45 3.52
C PHE A 125 12.28 -10.38 3.23
N GLY A 126 11.02 -10.72 3.52
CA GLY A 126 9.91 -9.80 3.36
C GLY A 126 9.64 -9.48 1.88
N GLN A 127 9.56 -8.19 1.58
CA GLN A 127 9.38 -7.67 0.23
C GLN A 127 10.52 -6.72 -0.11
N ARG A 128 11.23 -7.00 -1.19
CA ARG A 128 12.39 -6.22 -1.66
C ARG A 128 12.14 -5.68 -3.07
N LYS A 129 12.59 -4.45 -3.35
CA LYS A 129 12.48 -3.86 -4.69
C LYS A 129 13.45 -4.55 -5.64
N GLY A 130 13.00 -4.86 -6.85
CA GLY A 130 13.81 -5.37 -7.96
C GLY A 130 14.98 -4.47 -8.34
N ILE A 131 15.83 -4.94 -9.25
CA ILE A 131 16.93 -4.16 -9.85
C ILE A 131 16.39 -2.88 -10.51
N ASN A 132 15.21 -2.95 -11.12
CA ASN A 132 14.51 -1.78 -11.64
C ASN A 132 13.83 -0.99 -10.49
N PRO A 133 14.21 0.27 -10.21
CA PRO A 133 13.65 1.04 -9.09
C PRO A 133 12.16 1.38 -9.24
N LEU A 134 11.61 1.27 -10.46
CA LEU A 134 10.19 1.43 -10.77
C LEU A 134 9.39 0.13 -10.64
N SER A 135 10.05 -1.01 -10.42
CA SER A 135 9.36 -2.29 -10.28
C SER A 135 8.62 -2.39 -8.94
N LYS A 136 7.62 -3.28 -8.93
CA LYS A 136 6.90 -3.63 -7.71
C LYS A 136 7.86 -4.33 -6.75
N LYS A 137 7.60 -4.21 -5.44
CA LYS A 137 8.32 -5.02 -4.46
C LYS A 137 7.94 -6.49 -4.64
N MET A 138 8.93 -7.36 -4.56
CA MET A 138 8.79 -8.80 -4.74
C MET A 138 9.18 -9.53 -3.46
N THR A 139 8.44 -10.59 -3.17
CA THR A 139 8.77 -11.59 -2.15
C THR A 139 9.97 -12.43 -2.60
N MET A 140 10.51 -13.26 -1.70
CA MET A 140 11.66 -14.09 -2.03
C MET A 140 11.37 -15.07 -3.19
N ILE A 141 10.15 -15.62 -3.25
CA ILE A 141 9.73 -16.57 -4.30
C ILE A 141 9.54 -15.86 -5.65
N GLU A 142 8.98 -14.64 -5.64
CA GLU A 142 8.88 -13.81 -6.85
C GLU A 142 10.28 -13.43 -7.36
N TRP A 143 11.20 -13.11 -6.46
CA TRP A 143 12.61 -12.89 -6.80
C TRP A 143 13.27 -14.12 -7.43
N PHE A 144 13.03 -15.32 -6.88
CA PHE A 144 13.53 -16.55 -7.49
C PHE A 144 12.96 -16.76 -8.88
N SER A 145 11.66 -16.51 -9.07
CA SER A 145 11.00 -16.68 -10.37
C SER A 145 11.45 -15.65 -11.41
N ASP A 146 11.86 -14.46 -10.96
CA ASP A 146 12.36 -13.38 -11.82
C ASP A 146 13.82 -13.59 -12.23
N GLN A 147 14.66 -14.16 -11.35
CA GLN A 147 16.10 -14.28 -11.56
C GLN A 147 16.56 -15.65 -12.07
N PHE A 148 15.80 -16.72 -11.82
CA PHE A 148 16.22 -18.09 -12.10
C PHE A 148 15.43 -18.73 -13.24
N ASN A 149 16.11 -19.58 -14.00
CA ASN A 149 15.48 -20.36 -15.06
C ASN A 149 14.76 -21.61 -14.48
N PRO A 150 13.92 -22.31 -15.29
CA PRO A 150 13.16 -23.45 -14.79
C PRO A 150 13.98 -24.60 -14.19
N SER A 151 15.18 -24.88 -14.71
CA SER A 151 16.07 -25.92 -14.15
C SER A 151 16.62 -25.52 -12.79
N GLU A 152 17.03 -24.26 -12.62
CA GLU A 152 17.51 -23.72 -11.35
C GLU A 152 16.40 -23.72 -10.29
N LEU A 153 15.18 -23.33 -10.68
CA LEU A 153 14.01 -23.40 -9.80
C LEU A 153 13.68 -24.84 -9.38
N MET A 154 13.84 -25.80 -10.29
CA MET A 154 13.67 -27.22 -9.98
C MET A 154 14.68 -27.71 -8.95
N GLU A 155 15.93 -27.27 -9.03
CA GLU A 155 16.95 -27.58 -8.01
C GLU A 155 16.60 -26.99 -6.64
N LEU A 156 16.05 -25.77 -6.58
CA LEU A 156 15.60 -25.17 -5.31
C LEU A 156 14.41 -25.93 -4.71
N ARG A 157 13.50 -26.41 -5.56
CA ARG A 157 12.37 -27.26 -5.16
C ARG A 157 12.80 -28.55 -4.47
N PHE A 158 13.90 -29.16 -4.93
CA PHE A 158 14.46 -30.34 -4.28
C PHE A 158 15.03 -30.04 -2.89
N LEU A 159 15.56 -28.83 -2.69
CA LEU A 159 16.11 -28.43 -1.39
C LEU A 159 15.02 -28.06 -0.38
N ILE A 160 13.94 -27.42 -0.85
CA ILE A 160 12.84 -26.97 0.00
C ILE A 160 11.53 -27.54 -0.56
N PRO A 161 11.18 -28.77 -0.16
CA PRO A 161 9.93 -29.37 -0.58
C PRO A 161 8.74 -28.54 -0.06
N HIS A 162 7.68 -28.46 -0.87
CA HIS A 162 6.39 -27.83 -0.58
C HIS A 162 6.32 -26.29 -0.59
N PHE A 163 7.29 -25.59 -1.18
CA PHE A 163 7.29 -24.11 -1.21
C PHE A 163 7.13 -23.44 -2.59
N PHE A 164 7.15 -24.22 -3.67
CA PHE A 164 7.04 -23.74 -5.05
C PHE A 164 6.10 -24.62 -5.88
#